data_AF-A0A9X3XA90-F1
#
_entry.id   AF-A0A9X3XA90-F1
#
_cell.length_a   1.000
_cell.length_b   1.000
_cell.length_c   1.000
_cell.angle_alpha   90.00
_cell.angle_beta   90.00
_cell.angle_gamma   90.00
#
_symmetry.space_group_name_H-M   'P 1'
#
loop_
_entity.id
_entity.type
_entity.pdbx_description
1 polymer ?
#
loop_
_entity_poly.entity_id
_entity_poly.type
_entity_poly.pdbx_seq_one_letter_code
_entity_poly.pdbx_strand_id
1 'polypeptide(L)'
;MKKAEIDALVLAHRGSARAVAFLHVLRQASLTPDDHSFLAEHAHELTSADLLRWRARTVSADRTPILVALAKLCEDKPAEFEHEVLNAPGLSFEDREWETLANLVRGKVPPALEARIERRETRAPAPAAVFAPSPHGEGLRSAHEVGLPLPPTPPADEPVDLASMFDLDDASAPDASGSKEGDGSFFGGDSLGDELGLDLGGDEGDPLFADPFAGLTVEDAFEKVKTGTNGDERAMLLDWLAAQGASAERLMSAALASLHQGPVTSPVVAWIGKRLASKADWETNGHGLFLALVQRRAFPELQELVAQGAGDSPELAEARLAAFGHVLIDVAGDAIKEKDEARAAAMLAALSAQGATDETRKRFGALKQALHEANASAYLVTLVDLVVQHAHTRSENPTEGMIAAVHTLSDVLGSGS
;
A
#
# COMPACT_ATOMS: atom_id res chain seq x y z
N MET A 1 -9.10 20.55 -3.46
CA MET A 1 -9.95 20.67 -2.26
C MET A 1 -10.14 22.13 -1.86
N LYS A 2 -11.17 22.46 -1.09
CA LYS A 2 -11.34 23.82 -0.53
C LYS A 2 -10.52 23.99 0.73
N LYS A 3 -10.11 25.22 1.05
CA LYS A 3 -9.38 25.55 2.28
C LYS A 3 -9.98 24.94 3.55
N ALA A 4 -11.31 25.04 3.75
CA ALA A 4 -11.96 24.49 4.93
C ALA A 4 -11.81 22.96 5.06
N GLU A 5 -11.77 22.25 3.94
CA GLU A 5 -11.57 20.78 3.91
C GLU A 5 -10.12 20.44 4.25
N ILE A 6 -9.16 21.22 3.75
CA ILE A 6 -7.74 21.09 4.08
C ILE A 6 -7.52 21.36 5.57
N ASP A 7 -8.04 22.46 6.10
CA ASP A 7 -7.93 22.83 7.52
C ASP A 7 -8.52 21.73 8.42
N ALA A 8 -9.66 21.15 8.02
CA ALA A 8 -10.25 20.00 8.70
C ALA A 8 -9.31 18.79 8.69
N LEU A 9 -8.75 18.42 7.54
CA LEU A 9 -7.78 17.32 7.49
C LEU A 9 -6.54 17.60 8.34
N VAL A 10 -6.02 18.83 8.34
CA VAL A 10 -4.88 19.20 9.19
C VAL A 10 -5.21 18.95 10.67
N LEU A 11 -6.42 19.33 11.12
CA LEU A 11 -6.88 19.00 12.47
C LEU A 11 -6.99 17.49 12.71
N ALA A 12 -7.47 16.72 11.72
CA ALA A 12 -7.60 15.26 11.83
C ALA A 12 -6.23 14.59 11.98
N HIS A 13 -5.24 15.11 11.28
CA HIS A 13 -3.84 14.68 11.29
C HIS A 13 -3.01 15.36 12.38
N ARG A 14 -3.66 15.90 13.42
CA ARG A 14 -3.01 16.53 14.59
C ARG A 14 -2.01 17.64 14.23
N GLY A 15 -2.28 18.37 13.15
CA GLY A 15 -1.43 19.46 12.66
C GLY A 15 -0.38 19.04 11.64
N SER A 16 -0.30 17.77 11.23
CA SER A 16 0.70 17.30 10.25
C SER A 16 0.32 17.72 8.82
N ALA A 17 0.92 18.80 8.31
CA ALA A 17 0.67 19.26 6.96
C ALA A 17 1.22 18.29 5.91
N ARG A 18 2.37 17.66 6.18
CA ARG A 18 2.94 16.61 5.32
C ARG A 18 1.97 15.43 5.12
N ALA A 19 1.33 14.95 6.19
CA ALA A 19 0.38 13.84 6.08
C ALA A 19 -0.83 14.23 5.21
N VAL A 20 -1.35 15.44 5.38
CA VAL A 20 -2.43 15.97 4.55
C VAL A 20 -2.00 16.12 3.08
N ALA A 21 -0.80 16.65 2.85
CA ALA A 21 -0.24 16.79 1.51
C ALA A 21 -0.14 15.45 0.79
N PHE A 22 0.47 14.44 1.44
CA PHE A 22 0.72 13.13 0.84
C PHE A 22 -0.55 12.28 0.69
N LEU A 23 -1.37 12.17 1.74
CA LEU A 23 -2.49 11.22 1.80
C LEU A 23 -3.76 11.73 1.13
N HIS A 24 -3.89 13.06 0.97
CA HIS A 24 -5.11 13.69 0.46
C HIS A 24 -4.83 14.60 -0.73
N VAL A 25 -3.96 15.60 -0.59
CA VAL A 25 -3.82 16.65 -1.60
C VAL A 25 -3.19 16.12 -2.89
N LEU A 26 -2.00 15.52 -2.81
CA LEU A 26 -1.22 15.06 -3.96
C LEU A 26 -1.80 13.80 -4.63
N ARG A 27 -2.87 13.23 -4.08
CA ARG A 27 -3.62 12.09 -4.63
C ARG A 27 -4.84 12.52 -5.45
N GLN A 28 -5.25 13.79 -5.37
CA GLN A 28 -6.32 14.32 -6.22
C GLN A 28 -5.91 14.27 -7.70
N ALA A 29 -6.87 13.96 -8.57
CA ALA A 29 -6.66 13.94 -10.02
C ALA A 29 -6.17 15.31 -10.56
N SER A 30 -6.70 16.40 -9.99
CA SER A 30 -6.30 17.77 -10.29
C SER A 30 -6.15 18.59 -9.00
N LEU A 31 -5.19 19.51 -9.01
CA LEU A 31 -4.96 20.44 -7.90
C LEU A 31 -5.69 21.75 -8.16
N THR A 32 -6.34 22.27 -7.12
CA THR A 32 -7.03 23.56 -7.13
C THR A 32 -6.12 24.67 -6.55
N PRO A 33 -6.47 25.96 -6.71
CA PRO A 33 -5.66 27.05 -6.14
C PRO A 33 -5.45 26.97 -4.63
N ASP A 34 -6.43 26.47 -3.88
CA ASP A 34 -6.31 26.26 -2.43
C ASP A 34 -5.30 25.14 -2.11
N ASP A 35 -5.27 24.07 -2.91
CA ASP A 35 -4.28 22.98 -2.78
C ASP A 35 -2.86 23.51 -3.06
N HIS A 36 -2.68 24.29 -4.12
CA HIS A 36 -1.38 24.91 -4.44
C HIS A 36 -0.92 25.86 -3.34
N SER A 37 -1.84 26.65 -2.77
CA SER A 37 -1.54 27.58 -1.69
C SER A 37 -1.08 26.84 -0.42
N PHE A 38 -1.79 25.77 -0.06
CA PHE A 38 -1.42 24.91 1.07
C PHE A 38 -0.05 24.25 0.86
N LEU A 39 0.20 23.65 -0.30
CA LEU A 39 1.49 23.01 -0.61
C LEU A 39 2.64 24.02 -0.62
N ALA A 40 2.41 25.25 -1.07
CA ALA A 40 3.42 26.31 -1.04
C ALA A 40 3.75 26.77 0.40
N GLU A 41 2.74 26.93 1.26
CA GLU A 41 2.91 27.30 2.67
C GLU A 41 3.73 26.24 3.43
N HIS A 42 3.46 24.97 3.16
CA HIS A 42 4.09 23.83 3.84
C HIS A 42 5.21 23.15 3.04
N ALA A 43 5.73 23.79 1.99
CA ALA A 43 6.71 23.18 1.09
C ALA A 43 7.99 22.71 1.81
N HIS A 44 8.32 23.33 2.95
CA HIS A 44 9.46 22.99 3.78
C HIS A 44 9.29 21.69 4.58
N GLU A 45 8.07 21.18 4.71
CA GLU A 45 7.75 19.91 5.38
C GLU A 45 7.67 18.74 4.39
N LEU A 46 7.71 19.02 3.08
CA LEU A 46 7.54 18.04 2.01
C LEU A 46 8.86 17.33 1.69
N THR A 47 8.78 16.05 1.35
CA THR A 47 9.94 15.28 0.85
C THR A 47 10.22 15.60 -0.62
N SER A 48 11.38 15.17 -1.11
CA SER A 48 11.69 15.19 -2.55
C SER A 48 10.58 14.54 -3.38
N ALA A 49 10.10 13.36 -2.98
CA ALA A 49 9.03 12.64 -3.67
C ALA A 49 7.71 13.44 -3.70
N ASP A 50 7.36 14.10 -2.59
CA ASP A 50 6.18 14.98 -2.52
C ASP A 50 6.31 16.17 -3.47
N LEU A 51 7.48 16.82 -3.49
CA LEU A 51 7.77 17.95 -4.37
C LEU A 51 7.74 17.56 -5.85
N LEU A 52 8.29 16.39 -6.19
CA LEU A 52 8.26 15.87 -7.56
C LEU A 52 6.85 15.49 -8.01
N ARG A 53 6.06 14.87 -7.12
CA ARG A 53 4.64 14.58 -7.38
C ARG A 53 3.83 15.87 -7.56
N TRP A 54 4.09 16.88 -6.73
CA TRP A 54 3.48 18.20 -6.90
C TRP A 54 3.85 18.82 -8.24
N ARG A 55 5.13 18.74 -8.64
CA ARG A 55 5.62 19.25 -9.94
C ARG A 55 4.88 18.60 -11.11
N ALA A 56 4.75 17.26 -11.09
CA ALA A 56 4.08 16.51 -12.14
C ALA A 56 2.61 16.91 -12.34
N ARG A 57 1.94 17.38 -11.28
CA ARG A 57 0.55 17.82 -11.30
C ARG A 57 0.35 19.33 -11.49
N THR A 58 1.43 20.09 -11.63
CA THR A 58 1.39 21.56 -11.73
C THR A 58 1.74 22.02 -13.14
N VAL A 59 0.99 22.96 -13.69
CA VAL A 59 1.32 23.60 -14.97
C VAL A 59 2.62 24.40 -14.84
N SER A 60 3.44 24.40 -15.90
CA SER A 60 4.81 24.97 -15.89
C SER A 60 4.90 26.40 -15.32
N ALA A 61 3.89 27.25 -15.60
CA ALA A 61 3.86 28.64 -15.12
C ALA A 61 3.82 28.81 -13.59
N ASP A 62 3.29 27.83 -12.86
CA ASP A 62 3.02 27.93 -11.42
C ASP A 62 4.01 27.12 -10.56
N ARG A 63 5.08 26.58 -11.17
CA ARG A 63 6.05 25.70 -10.48
C ARG A 63 7.10 26.43 -9.65
N THR A 64 7.10 27.76 -9.63
CA THR A 64 8.10 28.57 -8.91
C THR A 64 8.25 28.18 -7.43
N PRO A 65 7.17 28.01 -6.63
CA PRO A 65 7.30 27.60 -5.23
C PRO A 65 7.97 26.23 -5.07
N ILE A 66 7.75 25.32 -6.02
CA ILE A 66 8.33 23.98 -6.03
C ILE A 66 9.84 24.06 -6.27
N LEU A 67 10.27 24.88 -7.23
CA LEU A 67 11.68 25.09 -7.53
C LEU A 67 12.42 25.75 -6.37
N VAL A 68 11.76 26.66 -5.64
CA VAL A 68 12.32 27.26 -4.42
C VAL A 68 12.53 26.20 -3.33
N ALA A 69 11.57 25.30 -3.13
CA ALA A 69 11.70 24.21 -2.16
C ALA A 69 12.78 23.19 -2.57
N LEU A 70 12.84 22.82 -3.85
CA LEU A 70 13.88 21.94 -4.40
C LEU A 70 15.28 22.57 -4.30
N ALA A 71 15.41 23.87 -4.56
CA ALA A 71 16.66 24.60 -4.37
C ALA A 71 17.10 24.59 -2.90
N LYS A 72 16.16 24.75 -1.97
CA LYS A 72 16.44 24.65 -0.54
C LYS A 72 16.87 23.24 -0.13
N LEU A 73 16.22 22.20 -0.65
CA LEU A 73 16.66 20.81 -0.45
C LEU A 73 18.08 20.58 -0.99
N CYS A 74 18.41 21.14 -2.15
CA CYS A 74 19.74 21.09 -2.74
C CYS A 74 20.80 21.80 -1.86
N GLU A 75 20.44 22.91 -1.23
CA GLU A 75 21.29 23.65 -0.28
C GLU A 75 21.48 22.89 1.05
N ASP A 76 20.39 22.43 1.66
CA ASP A 76 20.40 21.80 2.98
C ASP A 76 20.97 20.37 2.93
N LYS A 77 20.68 19.63 1.84
CA LYS A 77 21.00 18.20 1.68
C LYS A 77 21.39 17.86 0.22
N PRO A 78 22.58 18.29 -0.24
CA PRO A 78 22.98 18.12 -1.64
C PRO A 78 23.05 16.66 -2.11
N ALA A 79 23.44 15.73 -1.24
CA ALA A 79 23.50 14.30 -1.58
C ALA A 79 22.09 13.69 -1.76
N GLU A 80 21.13 14.07 -0.92
CA GLU A 80 19.73 13.66 -1.02
C GLU A 80 19.11 14.21 -2.30
N PHE A 81 19.33 15.51 -2.60
CA PHE A 81 18.90 16.12 -3.84
C PHE A 81 19.49 15.42 -5.09
N GLU A 82 20.78 15.13 -5.08
CA GLU A 82 21.42 14.45 -6.20
C GLU A 82 20.83 13.05 -6.42
N HIS A 83 20.64 12.28 -5.34
CA HIS A 83 20.13 10.92 -5.41
C HIS A 83 18.63 10.86 -5.75
N GLU A 84 17.81 11.64 -5.07
CA GLU A 84 16.35 11.53 -5.15
C GLU A 84 15.73 12.43 -6.22
N VAL A 85 16.42 13.50 -6.64
CA VAL A 85 15.91 14.43 -7.67
C VAL A 85 16.67 14.26 -8.98
N LEU A 86 17.98 14.48 -9.00
CA LEU A 86 18.74 14.44 -10.28
C LEU A 86 18.89 13.03 -10.85
N ASN A 87 18.88 12.00 -9.99
CA ASN A 87 18.98 10.61 -10.41
C ASN A 87 17.63 9.89 -10.51
N ALA A 88 16.52 10.59 -10.26
CA ALA A 88 15.18 10.04 -10.41
C ALA A 88 14.93 9.56 -11.85
N PRO A 89 14.52 8.29 -12.05
CA PRO A 89 14.24 7.77 -13.38
C PRO A 89 13.08 8.53 -14.03
N GLY A 90 13.21 8.85 -15.32
CA GLY A 90 12.15 9.53 -16.09
C GLY A 90 11.93 11.01 -15.74
N LEU A 91 12.66 11.58 -14.77
CA LEU A 91 12.55 12.99 -14.43
C LEU A 91 13.35 13.86 -15.41
N SER A 92 12.66 14.80 -16.06
CA SER A 92 13.28 15.90 -16.81
C SER A 92 12.72 17.23 -16.35
N PHE A 93 13.59 18.23 -16.20
CA PHE A 93 13.21 19.62 -16.02
C PHE A 93 13.14 20.32 -17.37
N GLU A 94 12.20 21.23 -17.51
CA GLU A 94 12.09 22.13 -18.65
C GLU A 94 13.23 23.15 -18.62
N ASP A 95 13.61 23.70 -19.78
CA ASP A 95 14.72 24.65 -19.88
C ASP A 95 14.59 25.84 -18.92
N ARG A 96 13.38 26.38 -18.74
CA ARG A 96 13.09 27.47 -17.81
C ARG A 96 13.24 27.06 -16.35
N GLU A 97 12.90 25.81 -16.02
CA GLU A 97 13.04 25.28 -14.66
C GLU A 97 14.51 25.08 -14.33
N TRP A 98 15.30 24.55 -15.27
CA TRP A 98 16.76 24.46 -15.13
C TRP A 98 17.40 25.82 -14.89
N GLU A 99 17.04 26.83 -15.70
CA GLU A 99 17.54 28.19 -15.54
C GLU A 99 17.17 28.79 -14.18
N THR A 100 15.92 28.57 -13.75
CA THR A 100 15.45 29.05 -12.45
C THR A 100 16.18 28.35 -11.31
N LEU A 101 16.31 27.02 -11.35
CA LEU A 101 17.00 26.23 -10.34
C LEU A 101 18.48 26.63 -10.25
N ALA A 102 19.17 26.75 -11.39
CA ALA A 102 20.57 27.19 -11.45
C ALA A 102 20.75 28.58 -10.81
N ASN A 103 19.84 29.52 -11.07
CA ASN A 103 19.88 30.84 -10.45
C ASN A 103 19.62 30.79 -8.94
N LEU A 104 18.75 29.91 -8.45
CA LEU A 104 18.41 29.77 -7.03
C LEU A 104 19.55 29.17 -6.20
N VAL A 105 20.29 28.21 -6.78
CA VAL A 105 21.38 27.48 -6.09
C VAL A 105 22.77 28.07 -6.31
N ARG A 106 22.91 29.06 -7.21
CA ARG A 106 24.21 29.66 -7.60
C ARG A 106 25.02 30.09 -6.38
N GLY A 107 26.22 29.52 -6.24
CA GLY A 107 27.14 29.81 -5.13
C GLY A 107 26.69 29.34 -3.75
N LYS A 108 25.63 28.52 -3.65
CA LYS A 108 25.12 27.97 -2.37
C LYS A 108 25.34 26.47 -2.21
N VAL A 109 25.65 25.76 -3.30
CA VAL A 109 25.80 24.30 -3.32
C VAL A 109 27.22 23.91 -3.73
N PRO A 110 27.64 22.64 -3.51
CA PRO A 110 28.96 22.19 -3.93
C PRO A 110 29.20 22.44 -5.44
N PRO A 111 30.39 22.92 -5.86
CA PRO A 111 30.66 23.32 -7.25
C PRO A 111 30.40 22.22 -8.29
N ALA A 112 30.61 20.95 -7.90
CA ALA A 112 30.33 19.80 -8.77
C ALA A 112 28.83 19.66 -9.08
N LEU A 113 27.98 19.87 -8.08
CA LEU A 113 26.52 19.80 -8.20
C LEU A 113 25.98 21.04 -8.94
N GLU A 114 26.50 22.23 -8.66
CA GLU A 114 26.17 23.46 -9.39
C GLU A 114 26.47 23.30 -10.89
N ALA A 115 27.67 22.85 -11.24
CA ALA A 115 28.06 22.65 -12.63
C ALA A 115 27.20 21.57 -13.33
N ARG A 116 26.75 20.56 -12.59
CA ARG A 116 25.82 19.53 -13.10
C ARG A 116 24.44 20.11 -13.42
N ILE A 117 23.92 20.96 -12.54
CA ILE A 117 22.64 21.68 -12.74
C ILE A 117 22.76 22.64 -13.95
N GLU A 118 23.87 23.37 -14.08
CA GLU A 118 24.12 24.25 -15.23
C GLU A 118 24.21 23.50 -16.56
N ARG A 119 24.80 22.30 -16.55
CA ARG A 119 24.84 21.40 -17.73
C ARG A 119 23.52 20.67 -17.99
N ARG A 120 22.51 20.84 -17.12
CA ARG A 120 21.18 20.20 -17.23
C ARG A 120 21.25 18.66 -17.22
N GLU A 121 22.17 18.12 -16.41
CA GLU A 121 22.47 16.68 -16.39
C GLU A 121 21.62 15.91 -15.36
N THR A 122 20.59 15.21 -15.83
CA THR A 122 19.92 14.12 -15.08
C THR A 122 20.63 12.78 -15.33
N ARG A 123 20.27 11.74 -14.58
CA ARG A 123 20.77 10.37 -14.81
C ARG A 123 20.67 10.02 -16.29
N ALA A 124 21.79 9.54 -16.86
CA ALA A 124 21.81 9.03 -18.23
C ALA A 124 20.73 7.94 -18.37
N PRO A 125 19.93 7.93 -19.46
CA PRO A 125 18.91 6.91 -19.64
C PRO A 125 19.57 5.54 -19.49
N ALA A 126 18.93 4.66 -18.70
CA ALA A 126 19.38 3.28 -18.61
C ALA A 126 19.53 2.77 -20.05
N PRO A 127 20.63 2.07 -20.40
CA PRO A 127 20.74 1.48 -21.72
C PRO A 127 19.48 0.68 -21.94
N ALA A 128 18.72 1.02 -22.98
CA ALA A 128 17.56 0.24 -23.37
C ALA A 128 18.04 -1.21 -23.38
N ALA A 129 17.43 -2.06 -22.57
CA ALA A 129 17.67 -3.49 -22.66
C ALA A 129 17.26 -3.86 -24.08
N VAL A 130 18.24 -3.86 -24.99
CA VAL A 130 18.11 -4.47 -26.29
C VAL A 130 17.92 -5.93 -25.92
N PHE A 131 16.66 -6.35 -25.89
CA PHE A 131 16.31 -7.74 -26.07
C PHE A 131 16.93 -8.13 -27.40
N ALA A 132 18.18 -8.57 -27.35
CA ALA A 132 18.82 -9.25 -28.45
C ALA A 132 18.00 -10.54 -28.62
N PRO A 133 17.31 -10.75 -29.75
CA PRO A 133 16.73 -12.05 -30.00
C PRO A 133 17.90 -13.05 -30.07
N SER A 134 17.93 -14.00 -29.15
CA SER A 134 18.88 -15.11 -29.22
C SER A 134 18.71 -15.84 -30.56
N PRO A 135 19.82 -16.24 -31.21
CA PRO A 135 19.79 -16.76 -32.57
C PRO A 135 19.50 -18.26 -32.56
N HIS A 136 18.26 -18.67 -32.29
CA HIS A 136 17.81 -20.01 -32.63
C HIS A 136 16.34 -19.99 -33.07
N GLY A 137 16.15 -20.07 -34.39
CA GLY A 137 14.82 -20.16 -35.00
C GLY A 137 14.84 -19.89 -36.49
N GLU A 138 15.57 -20.70 -37.26
CA GLU A 138 15.35 -20.81 -38.71
C GLU A 138 13.94 -21.33 -38.97
N GLY A 139 13.18 -20.65 -39.84
CA GLY A 139 11.83 -21.09 -40.18
C GLY A 139 11.07 -20.20 -41.17
N LEU A 140 11.65 -19.99 -42.35
CA LEU A 140 10.98 -19.78 -43.66
C LEU A 140 9.57 -19.13 -43.67
N ARG A 141 9.46 -17.94 -44.27
CA ARG A 141 8.51 -17.65 -45.37
C ARG A 141 8.79 -16.32 -46.07
N SER A 142 8.76 -16.38 -47.39
CA SER A 142 9.18 -15.37 -48.36
C SER A 142 8.18 -14.24 -48.61
N ALA A 143 8.76 -13.19 -49.19
CA ALA A 143 8.25 -11.88 -49.58
C ALA A 143 7.07 -11.79 -50.56
N HIS A 144 6.26 -10.76 -50.36
CA HIS A 144 5.72 -9.76 -51.32
C HIS A 144 4.96 -8.73 -50.45
N GLU A 145 4.90 -7.41 -50.65
CA GLU A 145 5.18 -6.51 -51.77
C GLU A 145 5.21 -5.06 -51.21
N VAL A 146 5.64 -4.12 -52.05
CA VAL A 146 6.06 -2.73 -51.78
C VAL A 146 4.94 -1.78 -51.33
N GLY A 147 5.24 -0.88 -50.38
CA GLY A 147 4.43 0.32 -50.10
C GLY A 147 5.01 1.21 -49.00
N LEU A 148 5.78 2.25 -49.35
CA LEU A 148 6.10 3.38 -48.45
C LEU A 148 4.79 4.10 -48.05
N PRO A 149 4.61 4.54 -46.78
CA PRO A 149 4.85 5.97 -46.50
C PRO A 149 5.20 6.39 -45.05
N LEU A 150 5.78 7.61 -44.99
CA LEU A 150 5.80 8.63 -43.90
C LEU A 150 6.61 8.39 -42.60
N PRO A 151 7.29 9.43 -42.07
CA PRO A 151 8.01 9.37 -40.81
C PRO A 151 7.03 9.27 -39.63
N PRO A 152 7.38 8.55 -38.55
CA PRO A 152 6.50 8.41 -37.39
C PRO A 152 6.33 9.77 -36.70
N THR A 153 5.08 10.18 -36.55
CA THR A 153 4.64 11.13 -35.52
C THR A 153 5.10 10.66 -34.14
N PRO A 154 5.57 11.55 -33.24
CA PRO A 154 5.91 11.18 -31.87
C PRO A 154 4.65 10.66 -31.15
N PRO A 155 4.75 9.62 -30.31
CA PRO A 155 3.61 9.16 -29.53
C PRO A 155 3.17 10.25 -28.55
N ALA A 156 1.85 10.42 -28.46
CA ALA A 156 1.19 11.25 -27.46
C ALA A 156 1.51 10.74 -26.05
N ASP A 157 1.61 11.67 -25.11
CA ASP A 157 1.81 11.49 -23.67
C ASP A 157 1.27 10.15 -23.13
N GLU A 158 2.17 9.18 -22.94
CA GLU A 158 1.88 8.02 -22.10
C GLU A 158 1.89 8.48 -20.64
N PRO A 159 0.88 8.10 -19.83
CA PRO A 159 0.93 8.35 -18.40
C PRO A 159 2.11 7.58 -17.81
N VAL A 160 2.98 8.29 -17.08
CA VAL A 160 4.09 7.70 -16.33
C VAL A 160 3.55 6.58 -15.44
N ASP A 161 4.02 5.36 -15.65
CA ASP A 161 3.75 4.24 -14.76
C ASP A 161 4.45 4.49 -13.42
N LEU A 162 3.68 4.91 -12.43
CA LEU A 162 4.19 5.23 -11.09
C LEU A 162 4.50 3.97 -10.26
N ALA A 163 4.06 2.78 -10.68
CA ALA A 163 4.35 1.53 -9.98
C ALA A 163 5.83 1.14 -10.10
N SER A 164 6.46 1.44 -11.24
CA SER A 164 7.87 1.15 -11.50
C SER A 164 8.85 2.13 -10.84
N MET A 165 8.35 3.19 -10.16
CA MET A 165 9.20 4.13 -9.41
C MET A 165 9.54 3.65 -7.99
N PHE A 166 8.95 2.55 -7.51
CA PHE A 166 9.09 2.05 -6.14
C PHE A 166 9.75 0.66 -6.00
N ASP A 167 10.32 0.09 -7.07
CA ASP A 167 11.28 -1.03 -6.94
C ASP A 167 12.62 -0.48 -6.42
N LEU A 168 12.66 -0.23 -5.11
CA LEU A 168 13.89 -0.06 -4.36
C LEU A 168 14.48 -1.46 -4.15
N ASP A 169 15.44 -1.82 -5.00
CA ASP A 169 16.32 -2.97 -4.79
C ASP A 169 16.92 -2.92 -3.38
N ASP A 170 16.56 -3.94 -2.61
CA ASP A 170 17.11 -4.29 -1.30
C ASP A 170 18.56 -4.75 -1.48
N ALA A 171 19.50 -3.81 -1.48
CA ALA A 171 20.92 -4.10 -1.56
C ALA A 171 21.56 -4.03 -0.16
N SER A 172 21.68 -5.19 0.51
CA SER A 172 22.95 -5.67 1.10
C SER A 172 22.81 -7.00 1.85
N ALA A 173 23.12 -8.10 1.17
CA ALA A 173 23.79 -9.24 1.80
C ALA A 173 24.85 -9.80 0.81
N PRO A 174 26.07 -10.11 1.27
CA PRO A 174 27.20 -10.36 0.37
C PRO A 174 27.22 -11.77 -0.24
N ASP A 175 27.77 -11.80 -1.44
CA ASP A 175 28.10 -12.96 -2.26
C ASP A 175 28.70 -14.15 -1.50
N ALA A 176 28.14 -15.33 -1.80
CA ALA A 176 28.88 -16.58 -1.84
C ALA A 176 28.49 -17.34 -3.12
N SER A 177 29.07 -16.94 -4.25
CA SER A 177 29.09 -17.75 -5.47
C SER A 177 29.96 -18.99 -5.26
N GLY A 178 29.41 -20.15 -5.63
CA GLY A 178 30.14 -21.41 -5.57
C GLY A 178 29.43 -22.64 -6.15
N SER A 179 29.07 -22.61 -7.45
CA SER A 179 28.92 -23.76 -8.39
C SER A 179 27.95 -24.91 -7.99
N LYS A 180 27.08 -25.46 -8.83
CA LYS A 180 27.19 -25.80 -10.26
C LYS A 180 25.82 -26.32 -10.76
N GLU A 181 25.62 -26.23 -12.06
CA GLU A 181 24.47 -26.67 -12.86
C GLU A 181 24.16 -28.19 -12.79
N GLY A 182 22.91 -28.53 -13.12
CA GLY A 182 22.41 -29.89 -13.42
C GLY A 182 21.02 -30.11 -12.81
N ASP A 183 19.93 -29.69 -13.46
CA ASP A 183 19.18 -30.47 -14.47
C ASP A 183 18.46 -31.70 -13.89
N GLY A 184 17.23 -31.91 -14.34
CA GLY A 184 16.55 -33.20 -14.25
C GLY A 184 15.43 -33.31 -13.22
N SER A 185 14.21 -33.13 -13.69
CA SER A 185 13.03 -33.73 -13.07
C SER A 185 13.23 -35.25 -12.92
N PHE A 186 13.23 -35.77 -11.70
CA PHE A 186 13.20 -37.22 -11.48
C PHE A 186 12.63 -37.56 -10.09
N PHE A 187 11.37 -37.22 -9.84
CA PHE A 187 10.59 -37.91 -8.79
C PHE A 187 10.11 -39.26 -9.34
N GLY A 188 11.07 -40.15 -9.55
CA GLY A 188 10.86 -41.59 -9.65
C GLY A 188 11.34 -42.16 -8.33
N GLY A 189 10.38 -42.54 -7.47
CA GLY A 189 10.69 -43.32 -6.28
C GLY A 189 11.25 -44.66 -6.71
N ASP A 190 12.47 -44.96 -6.29
CA ASP A 190 12.92 -46.32 -6.08
C ASP A 190 13.96 -46.36 -4.97
N SER A 191 13.80 -47.41 -4.18
CA SER A 191 14.39 -47.71 -2.88
C SER A 191 15.93 -47.65 -2.85
N LEU A 192 16.47 -46.80 -1.95
CA LEU A 192 17.85 -46.88 -1.46
C LEU A 192 17.91 -47.49 -0.04
N GLY A 193 17.00 -48.42 0.27
CA GLY A 193 16.92 -49.08 1.58
C GLY A 193 17.79 -50.34 1.73
N ASP A 194 18.37 -50.88 0.64
CA ASP A 194 18.82 -52.28 0.62
C ASP A 194 20.34 -52.50 0.72
N GLU A 195 21.16 -51.46 0.92
CA GLU A 195 22.64 -51.59 0.96
C GLU A 195 23.29 -51.21 2.30
N LEU A 196 22.52 -51.07 3.38
CA LEU A 196 23.08 -50.79 4.71
C LEU A 196 22.78 -51.84 5.79
N GLY A 197 22.15 -52.98 5.45
CA GLY A 197 22.00 -54.10 6.39
C GLY A 197 21.42 -53.67 7.75
N LEU A 198 20.60 -52.63 7.76
CA LEU A 198 19.88 -52.18 8.94
C LEU A 198 18.56 -52.92 8.95
N ASP A 199 18.54 -54.01 9.71
CA ASP A 199 17.35 -54.69 10.17
C ASP A 199 16.53 -53.71 11.04
N LEU A 200 15.73 -52.86 10.40
CA LEU A 200 14.72 -52.03 11.06
C LEU A 200 13.41 -52.81 11.09
N GLY A 201 13.40 -53.85 11.92
CA GLY A 201 12.16 -54.37 12.46
C GLY A 201 11.51 -53.31 13.36
N GLY A 202 10.22 -53.04 13.13
CA GLY A 202 9.39 -52.28 14.06
C GLY A 202 8.79 -51.03 13.45
N ASP A 203 7.51 -51.15 13.08
CA ASP A 203 6.54 -50.08 12.88
C ASP A 203 6.33 -49.29 14.19
N GLU A 204 7.33 -48.50 14.58
CA GLU A 204 7.21 -47.43 15.57
C GLU A 204 7.71 -46.16 14.90
N GLY A 205 6.75 -45.29 14.53
CA GLY A 205 7.00 -44.04 13.82
C GLY A 205 8.12 -43.22 14.46
N ASP A 206 9.00 -42.72 13.60
CA ASP A 206 10.13 -41.89 13.96
C ASP A 206 9.70 -40.74 14.91
N PRO A 207 10.21 -40.67 16.16
CA PRO A 207 9.74 -39.71 17.17
C PRO A 207 10.04 -38.25 16.82
N LEU A 208 10.75 -37.99 15.71
CA LEU A 208 10.96 -36.66 15.15
C LEU A 208 9.75 -36.09 14.40
N PHE A 209 8.70 -36.89 14.13
CA PHE A 209 7.46 -36.47 13.46
C PHE A 209 6.20 -36.70 14.30
N ALA A 210 6.34 -36.74 15.63
CA ALA A 210 5.16 -36.80 16.51
C ALA A 210 4.22 -35.61 16.20
N ASP A 211 2.94 -35.89 15.96
CA ASP A 211 1.92 -34.84 15.78
C ASP A 211 2.00 -33.88 16.97
N PRO A 212 2.35 -32.60 16.77
CA PRO A 212 2.50 -31.63 17.86
C PRO A 212 1.19 -31.43 18.65
N PHE A 213 0.07 -31.91 18.12
CA PHE A 213 -1.25 -31.85 18.73
C PHE A 213 -1.78 -33.23 19.16
N ALA A 214 -0.93 -34.25 19.24
CA ALA A 214 -1.30 -35.59 19.72
C ALA A 214 -1.96 -35.52 21.11
N GLY A 215 -3.15 -36.13 21.24
CA GLY A 215 -3.93 -36.16 22.48
C GLY A 215 -4.79 -34.92 22.74
N LEU A 216 -4.78 -33.93 21.85
CA LEU A 216 -5.65 -32.76 21.93
C LEU A 216 -7.05 -33.09 21.40
N THR A 217 -8.10 -32.75 22.15
CA THR A 217 -9.47 -32.87 21.63
C THR A 217 -9.79 -31.69 20.71
N VAL A 218 -10.77 -31.86 19.81
CA VAL A 218 -11.24 -30.79 18.91
C VAL A 218 -11.68 -29.55 19.70
N GLU A 219 -12.38 -29.74 20.82
CA GLU A 219 -12.86 -28.64 21.65
C GLU A 219 -11.72 -27.93 22.40
N ASP A 220 -10.76 -28.69 22.94
CA ASP A 220 -9.58 -28.11 23.57
C ASP A 220 -8.74 -27.30 22.56
N ALA A 221 -8.65 -27.79 21.32
CA ALA A 221 -7.99 -27.07 20.23
C ALA A 221 -8.70 -25.75 19.91
N PHE A 222 -10.03 -25.71 19.85
CA PHE A 222 -10.79 -24.47 19.65
C PHE A 222 -10.58 -23.48 20.81
N GLU A 223 -10.56 -23.93 22.05
CA GLU A 223 -10.28 -23.06 23.20
C GLU A 223 -8.83 -22.55 23.20
N LYS A 224 -7.86 -23.38 22.80
CA LYS A 224 -6.48 -22.95 22.58
C LYS A 224 -6.35 -21.93 21.45
N VAL A 225 -7.09 -22.07 20.35
CA VAL A 225 -7.12 -21.07 19.28
C VAL A 225 -7.59 -19.71 19.81
N LYS A 226 -8.63 -19.68 20.65
CA LYS A 226 -9.17 -18.42 21.20
C LYS A 226 -8.25 -17.76 22.22
N THR A 227 -7.70 -18.57 23.13
CA THR A 227 -7.01 -18.07 24.34
C THR A 227 -5.49 -18.04 24.20
N GLY A 228 -4.94 -18.73 23.20
CA GLY A 228 -3.50 -18.82 22.96
C GLY A 228 -2.88 -17.46 22.61
N THR A 229 -1.63 -17.27 23.04
CA THR A 229 -0.85 -16.06 22.76
C THR A 229 0.10 -16.20 21.58
N ASN A 230 0.45 -17.42 21.19
CA ASN A 230 1.33 -17.68 20.06
C ASN A 230 0.54 -17.68 18.74
N GLY A 231 0.87 -16.78 17.82
CA GLY A 231 0.22 -16.66 16.51
C GLY A 231 0.41 -17.89 15.63
N ASP A 232 1.63 -18.42 15.55
CA ASP A 232 1.96 -19.57 14.71
C ASP A 232 1.25 -20.82 15.19
N GLU A 233 1.26 -21.07 16.50
CA GLU A 233 0.55 -22.21 17.10
C GLU A 233 -0.96 -22.13 16.80
N ARG A 234 -1.57 -20.95 16.93
CA ARG A 234 -2.99 -20.76 16.63
C ARG A 234 -3.30 -21.00 15.15
N ALA A 235 -2.47 -20.52 14.24
CA ALA A 235 -2.63 -20.76 12.80
C ALA A 235 -2.48 -22.26 12.46
N MET A 236 -1.48 -22.93 13.05
CA MET A 236 -1.29 -24.38 12.90
C MET A 236 -2.47 -25.18 13.46
N LEU A 237 -3.02 -24.77 14.61
CA LEU A 237 -4.21 -25.40 15.20
C LEU A 237 -5.45 -25.23 14.30
N LEU A 238 -5.61 -24.08 13.63
CA LEU A 238 -6.68 -23.87 12.67
C LEU A 238 -6.55 -24.79 11.45
N ASP A 239 -5.34 -24.99 10.92
CA ASP A 239 -5.08 -25.94 9.84
C ASP A 239 -5.28 -27.40 10.28
N TRP A 240 -4.84 -27.75 11.48
CA TRP A 240 -5.08 -29.06 12.07
C TRP A 240 -6.58 -29.33 12.25
N LEU A 241 -7.34 -28.37 12.81
CA LEU A 241 -8.80 -28.48 12.96
C LEU A 241 -9.52 -28.63 11.61
N ALA A 242 -9.05 -27.95 10.56
CA ALA A 242 -9.57 -28.13 9.21
C ALA A 242 -9.33 -29.56 8.70
N ALA A 243 -8.15 -30.13 8.96
CA ALA A 243 -7.84 -31.53 8.62
C ALA A 243 -8.70 -32.53 9.41
N GLN A 244 -9.14 -32.18 10.63
CA GLN A 244 -10.09 -32.97 11.42
C GLN A 244 -11.56 -32.83 10.96
N GLY A 245 -11.83 -32.08 9.88
CA GLY A 245 -13.17 -31.93 9.31
C GLY A 245 -14.05 -30.89 10.01
N ALA A 246 -13.47 -29.96 10.78
CA ALA A 246 -14.22 -28.82 11.29
C ALA A 246 -14.79 -27.97 10.14
N SER A 247 -16.00 -27.44 10.33
CA SER A 247 -16.64 -26.61 9.29
C SER A 247 -15.91 -25.28 9.11
N ALA A 248 -15.86 -24.80 7.86
CA ALA A 248 -15.23 -23.51 7.52
C ALA A 248 -15.80 -22.33 8.32
N GLU A 249 -17.12 -22.31 8.54
CA GLU A 249 -17.81 -21.31 9.36
C GLU A 249 -17.30 -21.30 10.80
N ARG A 250 -17.19 -22.49 11.43
CA ARG A 250 -16.72 -22.62 12.81
C ARG A 250 -15.25 -22.21 12.94
N LEU A 251 -14.41 -22.57 11.97
CA LEU A 251 -13.01 -22.16 11.92
C LEU A 251 -12.86 -20.64 11.79
N MET A 252 -13.61 -20.03 10.86
CA MET A 252 -13.58 -18.58 10.62
C MET A 252 -14.06 -17.80 11.85
N SER A 253 -15.16 -18.25 12.47
CA SER A 253 -15.67 -17.65 13.71
C SER A 253 -14.64 -17.73 14.85
N ALA A 254 -13.96 -18.87 15.01
CA ALA A 254 -12.92 -19.03 16.02
C ALA A 254 -11.69 -18.17 15.75
N ALA A 255 -11.25 -18.08 14.48
CA ALA A 255 -10.12 -17.25 14.08
C ALA A 255 -10.40 -15.76 14.30
N LEU A 256 -11.58 -15.26 13.92
CA LEU A 256 -11.98 -13.87 14.19
C LEU A 256 -12.11 -13.60 15.69
N ALA A 257 -12.70 -14.51 16.46
CA ALA A 257 -12.81 -14.38 17.91
C ALA A 257 -11.42 -14.31 18.59
N SER A 258 -10.43 -15.05 18.10
CA SER A 258 -9.07 -15.03 18.65
C SER A 258 -8.35 -13.70 18.41
N LEU A 259 -8.65 -13.00 17.31
CA LEU A 259 -8.14 -11.64 17.08
C LEU A 259 -8.73 -10.61 18.05
N HIS A 260 -9.98 -10.79 18.46
CA HIS A 260 -10.63 -9.93 19.45
C HIS A 260 -10.15 -10.19 20.89
N GLN A 261 -9.94 -11.45 21.25
CA GLN A 261 -9.65 -11.86 22.64
C GLN A 261 -8.15 -11.96 22.95
N GLY A 262 -7.34 -12.32 21.95
CA GLY A 262 -5.90 -12.53 22.09
C GLY A 262 -5.05 -11.41 21.51
N PRO A 263 -3.73 -11.64 21.40
CA PRO A 263 -2.87 -10.78 20.58
C PRO A 263 -3.28 -10.91 19.10
N VAL A 264 -3.29 -9.79 18.39
CA VAL A 264 -3.35 -9.82 16.92
C VAL A 264 -1.96 -10.24 16.44
N THR A 265 -1.89 -11.22 15.54
CA THR A 265 -0.62 -11.78 15.06
C THR A 265 -0.72 -12.06 13.57
N SER A 266 0.30 -11.67 12.78
CA SER A 266 0.36 -11.88 11.33
C SER A 266 -0.01 -13.30 10.88
N PRO A 267 0.40 -14.41 11.53
CA PRO A 267 0.06 -15.76 11.08
C PRO A 267 -1.45 -16.03 11.03
N VAL A 268 -2.20 -15.58 12.03
CA VAL A 268 -3.68 -15.75 12.07
C VAL A 268 -4.36 -14.84 11.06
N VAL A 269 -3.88 -13.61 10.89
CA VAL A 269 -4.40 -12.67 9.88
C VAL A 269 -4.17 -13.19 8.47
N ALA A 270 -2.98 -13.70 8.17
CA ALA A 270 -2.65 -14.34 6.90
C ALA A 270 -3.46 -15.62 6.67
N TRP A 271 -3.70 -16.41 7.72
CA TRP A 271 -4.58 -17.59 7.63
C TRP A 271 -6.01 -17.20 7.23
N ILE A 272 -6.58 -16.18 7.86
CA ILE A 272 -7.91 -15.66 7.51
C ILE A 272 -7.89 -15.12 6.08
N GLY A 273 -6.92 -14.27 5.72
CA GLY A 273 -6.80 -13.67 4.40
C GLY A 273 -6.79 -14.69 3.27
N LYS A 274 -6.05 -15.79 3.42
CA LYS A 274 -6.03 -16.91 2.45
C LYS A 274 -7.38 -17.61 2.27
N ARG A 275 -8.27 -17.54 3.26
CA ARG A 275 -9.62 -18.13 3.21
C ARG A 275 -10.66 -17.18 2.65
N LEU A 276 -10.37 -15.88 2.56
CA LEU A 276 -11.23 -14.88 1.90
C LEU A 276 -10.95 -14.84 0.40
N ALA A 277 -11.19 -15.95 -0.29
CA ALA A 277 -10.84 -16.14 -1.69
C ALA A 277 -11.93 -15.67 -2.68
N SER A 278 -13.15 -15.42 -2.19
CA SER A 278 -14.28 -14.94 -3.00
C SER A 278 -14.88 -13.65 -2.45
N LYS A 279 -15.62 -12.94 -3.31
CA LYS A 279 -16.40 -11.75 -2.91
C LYS A 279 -17.36 -12.06 -1.76
N ALA A 280 -18.04 -13.21 -1.81
CA ALA A 280 -18.98 -13.62 -0.77
C ALA A 280 -18.28 -13.83 0.58
N ASP A 281 -17.05 -14.35 0.58
CA ASP A 281 -16.27 -14.51 1.81
C ASP A 281 -15.92 -13.16 2.41
N TRP A 282 -15.50 -12.20 1.58
CA TRP A 282 -15.21 -10.81 2.01
C TRP A 282 -16.44 -10.08 2.52
N GLU A 283 -17.59 -10.24 1.86
CA GLU A 283 -18.86 -9.64 2.30
C GLU A 283 -19.32 -10.22 3.65
N THR A 284 -19.09 -11.51 3.88
CA THR A 284 -19.51 -12.20 5.12
C THR A 284 -18.56 -11.93 6.27
N ASN A 285 -17.24 -12.02 6.05
CA ASN A 285 -16.23 -12.07 7.11
C ASN A 285 -15.28 -10.87 7.13
N GLY A 286 -15.15 -10.14 6.03
CA GLY A 286 -14.18 -9.05 5.88
C GLY A 286 -14.40 -7.91 6.88
N HIS A 287 -15.66 -7.59 7.18
CA HIS A 287 -15.99 -6.59 8.19
C HIS A 287 -15.44 -6.97 9.57
N GLY A 288 -15.63 -8.22 10.00
CA GLY A 288 -15.14 -8.71 11.29
C GLY A 288 -13.62 -8.65 11.39
N LEU A 289 -12.92 -9.04 10.31
CA LEU A 289 -11.47 -8.96 10.23
C LEU A 289 -10.96 -7.52 10.37
N PHE A 290 -11.44 -6.61 9.53
CA PHE A 290 -11.02 -5.21 9.57
C PHE A 290 -11.38 -4.54 10.90
N LEU A 291 -12.56 -4.85 11.47
CA LEU A 291 -12.99 -4.30 12.75
C LEU A 291 -12.05 -4.73 13.88
N ALA A 292 -11.68 -6.01 13.94
CA ALA A 292 -10.71 -6.51 14.91
C ALA A 292 -9.37 -5.77 14.80
N LEU A 293 -8.83 -5.63 13.58
CA LEU A 293 -7.54 -4.96 13.35
C LEU A 293 -7.59 -3.47 13.75
N VAL A 294 -8.64 -2.74 13.36
CA VAL A 294 -8.79 -1.32 13.69
C VAL A 294 -8.99 -1.10 15.20
N GLN A 295 -9.85 -1.90 15.84
CA GLN A 295 -10.09 -1.78 17.30
C GLN A 295 -8.84 -2.09 18.12
N ARG A 296 -8.03 -3.04 17.67
CA ARG A 296 -6.78 -3.45 18.33
C ARG A 296 -5.58 -2.61 17.92
N ARG A 297 -5.75 -1.65 17.00
CA ARG A 297 -4.69 -0.81 16.42
C ARG A 297 -3.54 -1.63 15.81
N ALA A 298 -3.87 -2.77 15.23
CA ALA A 298 -2.93 -3.68 14.58
C ALA A 298 -2.64 -3.21 13.14
N PHE A 299 -2.06 -2.01 13.04
CA PHE A 299 -1.78 -1.36 11.75
C PHE A 299 -0.73 -2.07 10.90
N PRO A 300 0.35 -2.66 11.47
CA PRO A 300 1.29 -3.47 10.68
C PRO A 300 0.59 -4.64 9.98
N GLU A 301 -0.23 -5.39 10.71
CA GLU A 301 -0.99 -6.52 10.16
C GLU A 301 -2.04 -6.07 9.16
N LEU A 302 -2.66 -4.91 9.39
CA LEU A 302 -3.59 -4.31 8.45
C LEU A 302 -2.89 -3.91 7.14
N GLN A 303 -1.68 -3.36 7.22
CA GLN A 303 -0.88 -2.98 6.06
C GLN A 303 -0.44 -4.22 5.26
N GLU A 304 -0.01 -5.27 5.95
CA GLU A 304 0.33 -6.57 5.34
C GLU A 304 -0.89 -7.18 4.61
N LEU A 305 -2.06 -7.19 5.27
CA LEU A 305 -3.30 -7.69 4.69
C LEU A 305 -3.69 -6.94 3.42
N VAL A 306 -3.56 -5.60 3.42
CA VAL A 306 -3.85 -4.78 2.24
C VAL A 306 -2.85 -5.08 1.12
N ALA A 307 -1.55 -5.18 1.44
CA ALA A 307 -0.51 -5.49 0.47
C ALA A 307 -0.69 -6.87 -0.19
N GLN A 308 -1.14 -7.88 0.57
CA GLN A 308 -1.47 -9.21 0.05
C GLN A 308 -2.58 -9.21 -1.03
N GLY A 309 -3.39 -8.15 -1.11
CA GLY A 309 -4.41 -8.00 -2.15
C GLY A 309 -3.92 -7.31 -3.42
N ALA A 310 -2.64 -6.98 -3.51
CA ALA A 310 -2.07 -6.44 -4.74
C ALA A 310 -2.20 -7.49 -5.86
N GLY A 311 -2.85 -7.12 -6.96
CA GLY A 311 -3.11 -8.04 -8.09
C GLY A 311 -4.39 -8.85 -7.99
N ASP A 312 -5.22 -8.64 -6.96
CA ASP A 312 -6.56 -9.21 -6.89
C ASP A 312 -7.42 -8.86 -8.11
N SER A 313 -8.42 -9.69 -8.40
CA SER A 313 -9.44 -9.32 -9.39
C SER A 313 -10.15 -8.03 -8.95
N PRO A 314 -10.61 -7.19 -9.90
CA PRO A 314 -11.30 -5.94 -9.56
C PRO A 314 -12.50 -6.15 -8.61
N GLU A 315 -13.19 -7.28 -8.75
CA GLU A 315 -14.32 -7.65 -7.89
C GLU A 315 -13.91 -7.95 -6.45
N LEU A 316 -12.79 -8.65 -6.23
CA LEU A 316 -12.26 -8.92 -4.90
C LEU A 316 -11.71 -7.65 -4.25
N ALA A 317 -10.98 -6.83 -5.01
CA ALA A 317 -10.49 -5.54 -4.55
C ALA A 317 -11.64 -4.61 -4.11
N GLU A 318 -12.75 -4.58 -4.86
CA GLU A 318 -13.94 -3.81 -4.51
C GLU A 318 -14.63 -4.35 -3.25
N ALA A 319 -14.78 -5.67 -3.11
CA ALA A 319 -15.38 -6.29 -1.93
C ALA A 319 -14.56 -5.99 -0.66
N ARG A 320 -13.23 -6.08 -0.77
CA ARG A 320 -12.28 -5.75 0.30
C ARG A 320 -12.34 -4.26 0.68
N LEU A 321 -12.37 -3.37 -0.33
CA LEU A 321 -12.53 -1.93 -0.14
C LEU A 321 -13.86 -1.61 0.56
N ALA A 322 -14.96 -2.24 0.14
CA ALA A 322 -16.27 -2.05 0.76
C ALA A 322 -16.28 -2.53 2.23
N ALA A 323 -15.68 -3.70 2.51
CA ALA A 323 -15.58 -4.22 3.88
C ALA A 323 -14.81 -3.28 4.81
N PHE A 324 -13.66 -2.76 4.36
CA PHE A 324 -12.88 -1.81 5.14
C PHE A 324 -13.63 -0.48 5.32
N GLY A 325 -14.25 0.04 4.26
CA GLY A 325 -15.02 1.28 4.32
C GLY A 325 -16.22 1.19 5.27
N HIS A 326 -16.91 0.04 5.33
CA HIS A 326 -17.96 -0.20 6.31
C HIS A 326 -17.46 -0.12 7.75
N VAL A 327 -16.28 -0.70 8.05
CA VAL A 327 -15.67 -0.59 9.38
C VAL A 327 -15.37 0.86 9.73
N LEU A 328 -14.80 1.64 8.82
CA LEU A 328 -14.52 3.06 9.08
C LEU A 328 -15.79 3.86 9.36
N ILE A 329 -16.86 3.62 8.60
CA ILE A 329 -18.16 4.28 8.81
C ILE A 329 -18.77 3.90 10.15
N ASP A 330 -18.78 2.61 10.49
CA ASP A 330 -19.41 2.11 11.71
C ASP A 330 -18.63 2.61 12.96
N VAL A 331 -17.29 2.55 12.92
CA VAL A 331 -16.44 3.08 14.01
C VAL A 331 -16.53 4.61 14.11
N ALA A 332 -16.62 5.33 13.00
CA ALA A 332 -16.86 6.78 13.03
C ALA A 332 -18.22 7.10 13.66
N GLY A 333 -19.27 6.37 13.28
CA GLY A 333 -20.61 6.53 13.82
C GLY A 333 -20.66 6.30 15.33
N ASP A 334 -19.98 5.27 15.83
CA ASP A 334 -19.91 4.99 17.26
C ASP A 334 -19.09 6.05 18.01
N ALA A 335 -17.95 6.49 17.45
CA ALA A 335 -17.18 7.59 18.03
C ALA A 335 -17.99 8.90 18.10
N ILE A 336 -18.81 9.21 17.10
CA ILE A 336 -19.72 10.37 17.12
C ILE A 336 -20.75 10.26 18.25
N LYS A 337 -21.37 9.09 18.43
CA LYS A 337 -22.33 8.85 19.53
C LYS A 337 -21.65 8.99 20.90
N GLU A 338 -20.42 8.52 21.02
CA GLU A 338 -19.59 8.61 22.23
C GLU A 338 -18.99 10.02 22.43
N LYS A 339 -19.16 10.93 21.47
CA LYS A 339 -18.56 12.27 21.43
C LYS A 339 -17.02 12.27 21.44
N ASP A 340 -16.41 11.21 20.93
CA ASP A 340 -14.98 11.14 20.68
C ASP A 340 -14.66 11.74 19.30
N GLU A 341 -14.55 13.07 19.26
CA GLU A 341 -14.32 13.79 18.00
C GLU A 341 -12.99 13.42 17.34
N ALA A 342 -11.95 13.15 18.14
CA ALA A 342 -10.61 12.81 17.62
C ALA A 342 -10.63 11.46 16.90
N ARG A 343 -11.30 10.46 17.49
CA ARG A 343 -11.47 9.15 16.85
C ARG A 343 -12.39 9.22 15.65
N ALA A 344 -13.49 9.96 15.73
CA ALA A 344 -14.38 10.18 14.59
C ALA A 344 -13.63 10.84 13.42
N ALA A 345 -12.86 11.89 13.69
CA ALA A 345 -12.02 12.56 12.71
C ALA A 345 -11.00 11.63 12.05
N ALA A 346 -10.31 10.79 12.85
CA ALA A 346 -9.35 9.82 12.33
C ALA A 346 -9.98 8.84 11.34
N MET A 347 -11.17 8.31 11.68
CA MET A 347 -11.91 7.40 10.80
C MET A 347 -12.39 8.09 9.52
N LEU A 348 -12.89 9.32 9.63
CA LEU A 348 -13.36 10.10 8.48
C LEU A 348 -12.20 10.50 7.54
N ALA A 349 -11.05 10.86 8.09
CA ALA A 349 -9.84 11.12 7.31
C ALA A 349 -9.33 9.83 6.64
N ALA A 350 -9.33 8.69 7.34
CA ALA A 350 -8.96 7.42 6.71
C ALA A 350 -9.92 7.08 5.56
N LEU A 351 -11.22 7.30 5.76
CA LEU A 351 -12.25 7.05 4.76
C LEU A 351 -12.13 7.99 3.55
N SER A 352 -11.75 9.26 3.76
CA SER A 352 -11.50 10.20 2.65
C SER A 352 -10.25 9.82 1.84
N ALA A 353 -9.22 9.27 2.49
CA ALA A 353 -8.04 8.72 1.81
C ALA A 353 -8.35 7.41 1.06
N GLN A 354 -9.21 6.56 1.63
CA GLN A 354 -9.60 5.29 1.04
C GLN A 354 -10.36 5.47 -0.28
N GLY A 355 -11.26 6.45 -0.32
CA GLY A 355 -12.34 6.51 -1.31
C GLY A 355 -13.52 5.63 -0.91
N ALA A 356 -14.59 5.67 -1.72
CA ALA A 356 -15.83 4.97 -1.40
C ALA A 356 -16.30 4.09 -2.55
N THR A 357 -16.96 2.99 -2.20
CA THR A 357 -17.73 2.13 -3.10
C THR A 357 -19.21 2.49 -3.08
N ASP A 358 -19.98 2.03 -4.07
CA ASP A 358 -21.44 2.14 -4.11
C ASP A 358 -22.10 1.64 -2.82
N GLU A 359 -21.56 0.58 -2.23
CA GLU A 359 -22.09 0.00 -1.00
C GLU A 359 -21.85 0.90 0.21
N THR A 360 -20.63 1.42 0.37
CA THR A 360 -20.31 2.36 1.45
C THR A 360 -21.11 3.67 1.34
N ARG A 361 -21.39 4.13 0.11
CA ARG A 361 -22.19 5.34 -0.14
C ARG A 361 -23.61 5.26 0.43
N LYS A 362 -24.23 4.07 0.39
CA LYS A 362 -25.59 3.85 0.95
C LYS A 362 -25.65 4.17 2.45
N ARG A 363 -24.52 4.06 3.16
CA ARG A 363 -24.45 4.27 4.62
C ARG A 363 -24.18 5.72 5.03
N PHE A 364 -23.77 6.60 4.10
CA PHE A 364 -23.46 8.00 4.44
C PHE A 364 -24.67 8.79 4.95
N GLY A 365 -25.89 8.43 4.55
CA GLY A 365 -27.11 9.05 5.08
C GLY A 365 -27.23 8.86 6.60
N ALA A 366 -26.97 7.65 7.09
CA ALA A 366 -26.99 7.35 8.52
C ALA A 366 -25.88 8.08 9.28
N LEU A 367 -24.68 8.19 8.69
CA LEU A 367 -23.57 8.94 9.27
C LEU A 367 -23.87 10.44 9.39
N LYS A 368 -24.47 11.04 8.35
CA LYS A 368 -24.92 12.44 8.38
C LYS A 368 -25.99 12.67 9.45
N GLN A 369 -26.93 11.73 9.58
CA GLN A 369 -27.95 11.79 10.63
C GLN A 369 -27.33 11.71 12.02
N ALA A 370 -26.37 10.81 12.24
CA ALA A 370 -25.66 10.67 13.52
C ALA A 370 -24.92 11.96 13.92
N LEU A 371 -24.27 12.64 12.97
CA LEU A 371 -23.66 13.96 13.21
C LEU A 371 -24.68 15.01 13.67
N HIS A 372 -25.85 15.04 13.03
CA HIS A 372 -26.90 16.00 13.37
C HIS A 372 -27.48 15.73 14.76
N GLU A 373 -27.79 14.47 15.06
CA GLU A 373 -28.32 14.06 16.37
C GLU A 373 -27.33 14.30 17.51
N ALA A 374 -26.03 14.11 17.26
CA ALA A 374 -24.97 14.37 18.22
C ALA A 374 -24.63 15.87 18.38
N ASN A 375 -25.19 16.74 17.53
CA ASN A 375 -24.80 18.16 17.41
C ASN A 375 -23.27 18.30 17.25
N ALA A 376 -22.70 17.51 16.33
CA ALA A 376 -21.28 17.44 16.09
C ALA A 376 -20.69 18.78 15.61
N SER A 377 -19.38 18.97 15.82
CA SER A 377 -18.69 20.18 15.39
C SER A 377 -18.75 20.39 13.88
N ALA A 378 -18.71 21.66 13.44
CA ALA A 378 -18.66 22.03 12.02
C ALA A 378 -17.46 21.38 11.28
N TYR A 379 -16.41 21.10 12.04
CA TYR A 379 -15.23 20.37 11.59
C TYR A 379 -15.55 18.93 11.14
N LEU A 380 -16.25 18.14 11.95
CA LEU A 380 -16.65 16.77 11.57
C LEU A 380 -17.66 16.76 10.41
N VAL A 381 -18.56 17.76 10.37
CA VAL A 381 -19.47 17.96 9.23
C VAL A 381 -18.68 18.17 7.94
N THR A 382 -17.64 19.02 7.98
CA THR A 382 -16.77 19.27 6.82
C THR A 382 -16.07 17.99 6.35
N LEU A 383 -15.57 17.15 7.26
CA LEU A 383 -14.95 15.87 6.89
C LEU A 383 -15.95 14.89 6.26
N VAL A 384 -17.18 14.80 6.77
CA VAL A 384 -18.19 13.93 6.15
C VAL A 384 -18.59 14.44 4.77
N ASP A 385 -18.73 15.76 4.58
CA ASP A 385 -19.02 16.32 3.27
C ASP A 385 -17.86 16.07 2.28
N LEU A 386 -16.61 16.16 2.73
CA LEU A 386 -15.43 15.79 1.95
C LEU A 386 -15.47 14.32 1.52
N VAL A 387 -15.72 13.40 2.45
CA VAL A 387 -15.85 11.96 2.18
C VAL A 387 -16.93 11.72 1.12
N VAL A 388 -18.10 12.35 1.28
CA VAL A 388 -19.22 12.21 0.36
C VAL A 388 -18.86 12.77 -1.02
N GLN A 389 -18.13 13.89 -1.08
CA GLN A 389 -17.69 14.47 -2.35
C GLN A 389 -16.69 13.57 -3.06
N HIS A 390 -15.68 13.05 -2.35
CA HIS A 390 -14.68 12.11 -2.88
C HIS A 390 -15.27 10.76 -3.28
N ALA A 391 -16.37 10.34 -2.65
CA ALA A 391 -17.09 9.13 -3.05
C ALA A 391 -17.69 9.18 -4.46
N HIS A 392 -17.83 10.38 -5.05
CA HIS A 392 -18.28 10.55 -6.43
C HIS A 392 -17.13 10.46 -7.44
N THR A 393 -15.88 10.55 -6.98
CA THR A 393 -14.68 10.39 -7.80
C THR A 393 -14.16 8.97 -7.63
N ARG A 394 -14.38 8.11 -8.62
CA ARG A 394 -13.92 6.70 -8.58
C ARG A 394 -12.39 6.69 -8.52
N SER A 395 -11.82 6.04 -7.51
CA SER A 395 -10.37 5.78 -7.47
C SER A 395 -10.02 4.76 -8.56
N GLU A 396 -9.00 5.06 -9.37
CA GLU A 396 -8.46 4.14 -10.38
C GLU A 396 -7.68 2.98 -9.74
N ASN A 397 -7.22 3.15 -8.49
CA ASN A 397 -6.47 2.14 -7.74
C ASN A 397 -7.05 1.96 -6.32
N PRO A 398 -7.86 0.91 -6.07
CA PRO A 398 -8.48 0.66 -4.76
C PRO A 398 -7.44 0.31 -3.68
N THR A 399 -6.36 -0.39 -4.04
CA THR A 399 -5.31 -0.80 -3.11
C THR A 399 -4.53 0.40 -2.58
N GLU A 400 -4.20 1.37 -3.44
CA GLU A 400 -3.55 2.62 -3.01
C GLU A 400 -4.41 3.40 -2.00
N GLY A 401 -5.74 3.44 -2.24
CA GLY A 401 -6.72 3.99 -1.31
C GLY A 401 -6.64 3.34 0.06
N MET A 402 -6.70 2.00 0.09
CA MET A 402 -6.62 1.25 1.34
C MET A 402 -5.30 1.50 2.06
N ILE A 403 -4.16 1.48 1.36
CA ILE A 403 -2.84 1.76 1.95
C ILE A 403 -2.83 3.16 2.60
N ALA A 404 -3.31 4.18 1.90
CA ALA A 404 -3.37 5.54 2.42
C ALA A 404 -4.29 5.68 3.64
N ALA A 405 -5.38 4.92 3.68
CA ALA A 405 -6.27 4.86 4.83
C ALA A 405 -5.59 4.21 6.06
N VAL A 406 -4.84 3.12 5.86
CA VAL A 406 -4.04 2.49 6.92
C VAL A 406 -2.98 3.45 7.46
N HIS A 407 -2.26 4.15 6.59
CA HIS A 407 -1.29 5.18 7.01
C HIS A 407 -1.97 6.30 7.80
N THR A 408 -3.14 6.78 7.33
CA THR A 408 -3.91 7.79 8.08
C THR A 408 -4.24 7.32 9.49
N LEU A 409 -4.71 6.06 9.65
CA LEU A 409 -5.01 5.52 10.97
C LEU A 409 -3.75 5.35 11.83
N SER A 410 -2.65 4.86 11.25
CA SER A 410 -1.38 4.67 11.93
C SER A 410 -0.82 6.00 12.45
N ASP A 411 -0.83 7.04 11.62
CA ASP A 411 -0.31 8.36 12.00
C ASP A 411 -1.13 8.97 13.13
N VAL A 412 -2.47 8.91 13.03
CA VAL A 412 -3.38 9.56 13.98
C VAL A 412 -3.58 8.76 15.27
N LEU A 413 -3.59 7.43 15.22
CA LEU A 413 -3.92 6.57 16.36
C LEU A 413 -2.72 5.78 16.91
N GLY A 414 -1.65 5.61 16.13
CA GLY A 414 -0.41 4.94 16.54
C GLY A 414 0.49 5.81 17.40
N SER A 415 0.44 7.13 17.25
CA SER A 415 1.26 8.12 17.99
C SER A 415 0.86 8.32 19.47
N GLY A 416 0.36 7.28 20.15
CA GLY A 416 -0.21 7.38 21.49
C GLY A 416 0.11 6.23 22.45
N SER A 417 1.18 5.47 22.20
CA SER A 417 1.72 4.46 23.12
C SER A 417 2.84 5.01 23.98
#